data_AF-A0A932Z7S7-F1
#
_entry.id   AF-A0A932Z7S7-F1
#
_cell.length_a   1.000
_cell.length_b   1.000
_cell.length_c   1.000
_cell.angle_alpha   90.00
_cell.angle_beta   90.00
_cell.angle_gamma   90.00
#
_symmetry.space_group_name_H-M   'P 1'
#
loop_
_entity.id
_entity.type
_entity.pdbx_description
1 polymer ?
#
loop_
_entity_poly.entity_id
_entity_poly.type
_entity_poly.pdbx_seq_one_letter_code
_entity_poly.pdbx_strand_id
1 'polypeptide(L)'
;MALSGGILVVPTPTPTPRPTPTPRPTPTPRPTATPTPTRVPTPTRTPTPTPVRATPTPTPTTAPAVALRAGAFLAKWGSFGSGDGQFNYPVGVAVDALGNVYVADDNNNRIQKFTSEGTFLAKWGSYGTGNGQFNAPSGVAVDASGNVYVADYGNQRIQVFASGEEPPAPTPTPTP
;
A
#
# COMPACT_ATOMS: atom_id res chain seq x y z
N MET A 1 20.68 3.08 -70.53
CA MET A 1 21.51 3.37 -69.33
C MET A 1 20.60 3.28 -68.13
N ALA A 2 20.89 2.39 -67.19
CA ALA A 2 20.02 2.04 -66.06
C ALA A 2 20.30 2.93 -64.84
N LEU A 3 19.24 3.39 -64.17
CA LEU A 3 19.31 4.07 -62.87
C LEU A 3 19.04 3.03 -61.76
N SER A 4 20.03 2.78 -60.92
CA SER A 4 19.95 1.87 -59.77
C SER A 4 19.64 2.67 -58.50
N GLY A 5 18.53 2.35 -57.84
CA GLY A 5 18.12 2.93 -56.55
C GLY A 5 18.60 2.06 -55.40
N GLY A 6 19.48 2.59 -54.53
CA GLY A 6 19.93 1.95 -53.31
C GLY A 6 19.20 2.48 -52.08
N ILE A 7 18.64 1.59 -51.26
CA ILE A 7 17.97 1.90 -49.99
C ILE A 7 19.03 2.00 -48.88
N LEU A 8 19.05 3.13 -48.17
CA LEU A 8 19.91 3.39 -47.02
C LEU A 8 19.30 2.75 -45.76
N VAL A 9 19.97 1.74 -45.20
CA VAL A 9 19.60 1.13 -43.91
C VAL A 9 20.33 1.89 -42.80
N VAL A 10 19.59 2.50 -41.89
CA VAL A 10 20.13 3.22 -40.72
C VAL A 10 20.25 2.24 -39.54
N PRO A 11 21.42 2.09 -38.89
CA PRO A 11 21.56 1.18 -37.76
C PRO A 11 20.88 1.72 -36.49
N THR A 12 20.16 0.85 -35.79
CA THR A 12 19.54 1.14 -34.48
C THR A 12 20.58 1.23 -33.36
N PRO A 13 20.45 2.18 -32.40
CA PRO A 13 21.42 2.32 -31.32
C PRO A 13 21.33 1.18 -30.30
N THR A 14 22.49 0.67 -29.89
CA THR A 14 22.66 -0.35 -28.84
C THR A 14 22.32 0.23 -27.46
N PRO A 15 21.46 -0.42 -26.64
CA PRO A 15 21.13 0.08 -25.31
C PRO A 15 22.34 0.00 -24.36
N THR A 16 22.58 1.07 -23.59
CA THR A 16 23.64 1.17 -22.59
C THR A 16 23.24 0.40 -21.31
N PRO A 17 24.12 -0.41 -20.71
CA PRO A 17 23.81 -1.16 -19.48
C PRO A 17 23.65 -0.23 -18.26
N ARG A 18 22.65 -0.53 -17.43
CA ARG A 18 22.32 0.19 -16.19
C ARG A 18 23.34 -0.14 -15.08
N PRO A 19 23.74 0.83 -14.23
CA PRO A 19 24.65 0.56 -13.11
C PRO A 19 24.02 -0.35 -12.06
N THR A 20 24.82 -1.30 -11.56
CA THR A 20 24.45 -2.30 -10.56
C THR A 20 24.30 -1.68 -9.17
N PRO A 21 23.18 -1.90 -8.44
CA PRO A 21 23.04 -1.42 -7.08
C PRO A 21 23.93 -2.20 -6.09
N THR A 22 24.55 -1.48 -5.16
CA THR A 22 25.41 -2.04 -4.09
C THR A 22 24.55 -2.77 -3.04
N PRO A 23 24.93 -3.98 -2.59
CA PRO A 23 24.15 -4.73 -1.61
C PRO A 23 24.17 -4.09 -0.21
N ARG A 24 23.01 -4.12 0.45
CA ARG A 24 22.80 -3.66 1.83
C ARG A 24 23.33 -4.71 2.83
N PRO A 25 23.98 -4.31 3.95
CA PRO A 25 24.48 -5.26 4.94
C PRO A 25 23.35 -5.99 5.70
N THR A 26 23.57 -7.29 5.93
CA THR A 26 22.67 -8.21 6.66
C THR A 26 22.68 -7.91 8.17
N PRO A 27 21.52 -7.84 8.85
CA PRO A 27 21.48 -7.68 10.30
C PRO A 27 21.89 -8.97 11.03
N THR A 28 22.77 -8.84 12.02
CA THR A 28 23.24 -9.92 12.89
C THR A 28 22.14 -10.37 13.87
N PRO A 29 21.92 -11.68 14.08
CA PRO A 29 20.94 -12.16 15.05
C PRO A 29 21.38 -11.89 16.50
N ARG A 30 20.41 -11.46 17.32
CA ARG A 30 20.57 -11.15 18.76
C ARG A 30 20.58 -12.46 19.58
N PRO A 31 21.49 -12.65 20.55
CA PRO A 31 21.49 -13.84 21.40
C PRO A 31 20.31 -13.84 22.40
N THR A 32 19.69 -15.01 22.54
CA THR A 32 18.60 -15.32 23.48
C THR A 32 19.13 -15.41 24.91
N ALA A 33 18.50 -14.70 25.85
CA ALA A 33 18.87 -14.71 27.27
C ALA A 33 18.38 -16.00 27.97
N THR A 34 19.27 -16.61 28.75
CA THR A 34 19.02 -17.76 29.63
C THR A 34 18.18 -17.35 30.86
N PRO A 35 17.16 -18.12 31.28
CA PRO A 35 16.37 -17.78 32.47
C PRO A 35 17.16 -18.01 33.77
N THR A 36 17.12 -17.02 34.66
CA THR A 36 17.72 -17.03 36.01
C THR A 36 16.86 -17.83 37.00
N PRO A 37 17.42 -18.69 37.88
CA PRO A 37 16.64 -19.41 38.88
C PRO A 37 16.11 -18.48 39.99
N THR A 38 14.86 -18.74 40.40
CA THR A 38 14.10 -17.97 41.38
C THR A 38 14.59 -18.24 42.81
N ARG A 39 14.88 -17.17 43.57
CA ARG A 39 15.27 -17.24 44.99
C ARG A 39 14.03 -17.28 45.90
N VAL A 40 14.02 -18.20 46.87
CA VAL A 40 13.02 -18.34 47.94
C VAL A 40 13.01 -17.11 48.86
N PRO A 41 11.85 -16.54 49.23
CA PRO A 41 11.79 -15.40 50.14
C PRO A 41 11.88 -15.82 51.63
N THR A 42 12.65 -15.05 52.40
CA THR A 42 12.73 -15.09 53.87
C THR A 42 11.58 -14.27 54.48
N PRO A 43 10.94 -14.68 55.59
CA PRO A 43 9.90 -13.87 56.22
C PRO A 43 10.52 -12.66 56.94
N THR A 44 10.20 -11.45 56.47
CA THR A 44 10.63 -10.19 57.09
C THR A 44 9.52 -9.63 57.98
N ARG A 45 9.87 -9.29 59.22
CA ARG A 45 9.00 -8.68 60.23
C ARG A 45 8.45 -7.33 59.75
N THR A 46 7.15 -7.11 59.93
CA THR A 46 6.43 -5.89 59.55
C THR A 46 6.76 -4.72 60.49
N PRO A 47 7.29 -3.58 60.00
CA PRO A 47 7.34 -2.36 60.78
C PRO A 47 5.98 -1.62 60.73
N THR A 48 5.58 -1.05 61.87
CA THR A 48 4.38 -0.22 62.06
C THR A 48 4.41 1.01 61.15
N PRO A 49 3.33 1.33 60.39
CA PRO A 49 3.33 2.48 59.49
C PRO A 49 3.11 3.81 60.24
N THR A 50 4.02 4.75 60.02
CA THR A 50 3.84 6.19 60.30
C THR A 50 2.79 6.77 59.34
N PRO A 51 1.92 7.71 59.75
CA PRO A 51 0.91 8.26 58.84
C PRO A 51 1.58 9.12 57.76
N VAL A 52 1.66 8.59 56.54
CA VAL A 52 2.10 9.32 55.36
C VAL A 52 0.94 10.20 54.87
N ARG A 53 1.20 11.50 54.76
CA ARG A 53 0.30 12.47 54.14
C ARG A 53 -0.14 11.96 52.77
N ALA A 54 -1.43 11.75 52.57
CA ALA A 54 -1.98 11.30 51.29
C ALA A 54 -1.64 12.33 50.20
N THR A 55 -0.76 11.95 49.27
CA THR A 55 -0.61 12.63 48.00
C THR A 55 -1.91 12.41 47.23
N PRO A 56 -2.56 13.44 46.66
CA PRO A 56 -3.75 13.22 45.83
C PRO A 56 -3.34 12.30 44.68
N THR A 57 -3.96 11.12 44.62
CA THR A 57 -3.89 10.23 43.47
C THR A 57 -4.30 11.03 42.24
N PRO A 58 -3.49 11.11 41.17
CA PRO A 58 -3.98 11.68 39.93
C PRO A 58 -5.13 10.79 39.47
N THR A 59 -6.35 11.31 39.54
CA THR A 59 -7.52 10.71 38.91
C THR A 59 -7.10 10.34 37.48
N PRO A 60 -7.33 9.11 37.00
CA PRO A 60 -7.18 8.86 35.58
C PRO A 60 -8.19 9.78 34.90
N THR A 61 -7.70 10.88 34.31
CA THR A 61 -8.48 11.69 33.39
C THR A 61 -8.75 10.81 32.19
N THR A 62 -9.82 10.02 32.29
CA THR A 62 -10.41 9.36 31.14
C THR A 62 -10.83 10.49 30.21
N ALA A 63 -9.99 10.77 29.20
CA ALA A 63 -10.42 11.56 28.06
C ALA A 63 -11.76 10.97 27.59
N PRO A 64 -12.79 11.79 27.33
CA PRO A 64 -14.06 11.27 26.90
C PRO A 64 -13.82 10.41 25.66
N ALA A 65 -14.14 9.12 25.75
CA ALA A 65 -14.24 8.27 24.59
C ALA A 65 -15.28 8.93 23.69
N VAL A 66 -14.83 9.61 22.64
CA VAL A 66 -15.71 10.20 21.65
C VAL A 66 -16.42 9.02 21.00
N ALA A 67 -17.63 8.74 21.48
CA ALA A 67 -18.50 7.77 20.84
C ALA A 67 -18.81 8.33 19.45
N LEU A 68 -18.08 7.83 18.45
CA LEU A 68 -18.36 8.10 17.05
C LEU A 68 -19.79 7.61 16.81
N ARG A 69 -20.70 8.56 16.60
CA ARG A 69 -22.09 8.23 16.28
C ARG A 69 -22.10 7.50 14.94
N ALA A 70 -22.94 6.49 14.79
CA ALA A 70 -23.16 5.86 13.49
C ALA A 70 -23.51 6.95 12.46
N GLY A 71 -22.74 7.02 11.37
CA GLY A 71 -22.89 8.05 10.34
C GLY A 71 -22.19 9.39 10.62
N ALA A 72 -21.36 9.50 11.67
CA ALA A 72 -20.52 10.68 11.85
C ALA A 72 -19.55 10.85 10.67
N PHE A 73 -19.53 12.05 10.08
CA PHE A 73 -18.58 12.39 9.02
C PHE A 73 -17.15 12.41 9.60
N LEU A 74 -16.24 11.63 9.01
CA LEU A 74 -14.86 11.51 9.45
C LEU A 74 -13.89 12.33 8.59
N ALA A 75 -13.93 12.14 7.27
CA ALA A 75 -13.01 12.77 6.35
C ALA A 75 -13.56 12.80 4.92
N LYS A 76 -12.95 13.63 4.07
CA LYS A 76 -13.13 13.67 2.62
C LYS A 76 -11.82 14.01 1.95
N TRP A 77 -11.58 13.49 0.75
CA TRP A 77 -10.47 13.91 -0.10
C TRP A 77 -10.86 13.85 -1.58
N GLY A 78 -10.03 14.50 -2.39
CA GLY A 78 -10.21 14.63 -3.83
C GLY A 78 -11.02 15.83 -4.29
N SER A 79 -10.92 16.10 -5.59
CA SER A 79 -11.62 17.17 -6.31
C SER A 79 -11.90 16.73 -7.75
N PHE A 80 -12.72 17.48 -8.48
CA PHE A 80 -12.90 17.24 -9.91
C PHE A 80 -11.57 17.43 -10.67
N GLY A 81 -11.29 16.55 -11.64
CA GLY A 81 -10.17 16.68 -12.56
C GLY A 81 -9.55 15.35 -12.98
N SER A 82 -8.38 15.42 -13.62
CA SER A 82 -7.65 14.26 -14.15
C SER A 82 -6.26 14.08 -13.53
N GLY A 83 -5.86 14.97 -12.61
CA GLY A 83 -4.63 14.84 -11.83
C GLY A 83 -4.68 13.72 -10.78
N ASP A 84 -3.57 13.50 -10.11
CA ASP A 84 -3.48 12.52 -9.02
C ASP A 84 -4.35 12.96 -7.83
N GLY A 85 -5.16 12.06 -7.31
CA GLY A 85 -6.15 12.37 -6.28
C GLY A 85 -7.33 13.21 -6.75
N GLN A 86 -7.40 13.54 -8.04
CA GLN A 86 -8.60 14.13 -8.65
C GLN A 86 -9.45 13.04 -9.31
N PHE A 87 -10.75 13.27 -9.42
CA PHE A 87 -11.69 12.30 -9.94
C PHE A 87 -12.61 12.92 -11.00
N ASN A 88 -13.09 12.07 -11.88
CA ASN A 88 -14.18 12.36 -12.80
C ASN A 88 -15.13 11.16 -12.78
N TYR A 89 -16.26 11.32 -12.06
CA TYR A 89 -17.26 10.29 -11.85
C TYR A 89 -16.72 9.04 -11.11
N PRO A 90 -16.24 9.18 -9.84
CA PRO A 90 -15.80 8.04 -9.05
C PRO A 90 -17.02 7.22 -8.60
N VAL A 91 -17.10 5.96 -9.02
CA VAL A 91 -18.32 5.13 -8.88
C VAL A 91 -18.12 3.87 -8.04
N GLY A 92 -16.89 3.40 -7.88
CA GLY A 92 -16.56 2.20 -7.11
C GLY A 92 -15.46 2.46 -6.10
N VAL A 93 -15.57 1.86 -4.92
CA VAL A 93 -14.55 1.93 -3.87
C VAL A 93 -14.36 0.55 -3.22
N ALA A 94 -13.11 0.20 -2.93
CA ALA A 94 -12.74 -0.97 -2.13
C ALA A 94 -11.60 -0.61 -1.17
N VAL A 95 -11.46 -1.39 -0.10
CA VAL A 95 -10.40 -1.23 0.89
C VAL A 95 -9.71 -2.57 1.08
N ASP A 96 -8.37 -2.60 1.02
CA ASP A 96 -7.59 -3.80 1.28
C ASP A 96 -7.35 -4.04 2.79
N ALA A 97 -6.76 -5.18 3.14
CA ALA A 97 -6.47 -5.54 4.53
C ALA A 97 -5.44 -4.60 5.22
N LEU A 98 -4.69 -3.82 4.45
CA LEU A 98 -3.74 -2.82 4.95
C LEU A 98 -4.37 -1.43 5.09
N GLY A 99 -5.67 -1.29 4.76
CA GLY A 99 -6.39 -0.02 4.81
C GLY A 99 -6.17 0.87 3.59
N ASN A 100 -5.55 0.39 2.51
CA ASN A 100 -5.44 1.17 1.28
C ASN A 100 -6.79 1.23 0.58
N VAL A 101 -7.15 2.41 0.09
CA VAL A 101 -8.42 2.68 -0.59
C VAL A 101 -8.20 2.66 -2.10
N TYR A 102 -9.00 1.89 -2.82
CA TYR A 102 -9.00 1.76 -4.27
C TYR A 102 -10.27 2.38 -4.82
N VAL A 103 -10.15 3.25 -5.83
CA VAL A 103 -11.28 3.97 -6.42
C VAL A 103 -11.31 3.76 -7.92
N ALA A 104 -12.45 3.32 -8.45
CA ALA A 104 -12.73 3.30 -9.88
C ALA A 104 -13.15 4.70 -10.35
N ASP A 105 -12.30 5.31 -11.17
CA ASP A 105 -12.43 6.69 -11.65
C ASP A 105 -12.89 6.64 -13.12
N ASP A 106 -14.20 6.51 -13.28
CA ASP A 106 -14.88 6.04 -14.50
C ASP A 106 -14.51 6.83 -15.76
N ASN A 107 -14.77 8.14 -15.77
CA ASN A 107 -14.52 8.98 -16.94
C ASN A 107 -13.02 9.21 -17.20
N ASN A 108 -12.17 9.00 -16.19
CA ASN A 108 -10.72 9.03 -16.35
C ASN A 108 -10.16 7.65 -16.76
N ASN A 109 -11.00 6.61 -16.86
CA ASN A 109 -10.65 5.26 -17.31
C ASN A 109 -9.46 4.66 -16.55
N ARG A 110 -9.47 4.79 -15.21
CA ARG A 110 -8.37 4.36 -14.35
C ARG A 110 -8.85 3.91 -12.98
N ILE A 111 -7.97 3.19 -12.29
CA ILE A 111 -8.06 2.96 -10.85
C ILE A 111 -7.03 3.83 -10.15
N GLN A 112 -7.40 4.41 -9.01
CA GLN A 112 -6.48 5.12 -8.11
C GLN A 112 -6.42 4.42 -6.75
N LYS A 113 -5.22 4.32 -6.18
CA LYS A 113 -4.94 3.75 -4.86
C LYS A 113 -4.47 4.85 -3.90
N PHE A 114 -4.97 4.82 -2.68
CA PHE A 114 -4.69 5.79 -1.61
C PHE A 114 -4.37 5.09 -0.29
N THR A 115 -3.72 5.81 0.62
CA THR A 115 -3.68 5.41 2.04
C THR A 115 -5.06 5.56 2.69
N SER A 116 -5.21 5.08 3.92
CA SER A 116 -6.45 5.22 4.69
C SER A 116 -6.82 6.67 5.01
N GLU A 117 -5.84 7.57 4.97
CA GLU A 117 -5.97 9.02 5.17
C GLU A 117 -6.19 9.79 3.85
N GLY A 118 -6.28 9.08 2.72
CA GLY A 118 -6.53 9.70 1.40
C GLY A 118 -5.29 10.23 0.69
N THR A 119 -4.08 9.86 1.13
CA THR A 119 -2.84 10.21 0.41
C THR A 119 -2.72 9.36 -0.86
N PHE A 120 -2.52 9.98 -2.03
CA PHE A 120 -2.36 9.26 -3.29
C PHE A 120 -1.10 8.37 -3.26
N LEU A 121 -1.25 7.11 -3.67
CA LEU A 121 -0.16 6.12 -3.73
C LEU A 121 0.18 5.74 -5.16
N ALA A 122 -0.83 5.39 -5.97
CA ALA A 122 -0.62 4.90 -7.32
C ALA A 122 -1.88 5.05 -8.16
N LYS A 123 -1.71 4.96 -9.48
CA LYS A 123 -2.80 4.80 -10.44
C LYS A 123 -2.36 3.91 -11.59
N TRP A 124 -3.32 3.24 -12.21
CA TRP A 124 -3.13 2.51 -13.46
C TRP A 124 -4.42 2.50 -14.25
N GLY A 125 -4.31 2.23 -15.55
CA GLY A 125 -5.41 2.37 -16.47
C GLY A 125 -5.24 3.56 -17.42
N SER A 126 -5.82 3.39 -18.60
CA SER A 126 -6.07 4.42 -19.59
C SER A 126 -7.23 3.97 -20.46
N TYR A 127 -7.84 4.89 -21.22
CA TYR A 127 -8.91 4.52 -22.14
C TYR A 127 -8.43 3.50 -23.18
N GLY A 128 -9.19 2.42 -23.38
CA GLY A 128 -8.96 1.46 -24.44
C GLY A 128 -9.51 0.06 -24.13
N THR A 129 -9.20 -0.89 -25.03
CA THR A 129 -9.71 -2.28 -24.97
C THR A 129 -8.61 -3.31 -24.64
N GLY A 130 -7.34 -2.89 -24.58
CA GLY A 130 -6.21 -3.75 -24.27
C GLY A 130 -6.12 -4.13 -22.80
N ASN A 131 -5.19 -5.03 -22.47
CA ASN A 131 -4.92 -5.40 -21.07
C ASN A 131 -4.42 -4.19 -20.28
N GLY A 132 -5.01 -3.95 -19.10
CA GLY A 132 -4.69 -2.79 -18.29
C GLY A 132 -5.25 -1.46 -18.82
N GLN A 133 -6.03 -1.48 -19.90
CA GLN A 133 -6.85 -0.36 -20.35
C GLN A 133 -8.31 -0.58 -19.95
N PHE A 134 -9.05 0.50 -19.74
CA PHE A 134 -10.44 0.46 -19.31
C PHE A 134 -11.33 1.30 -20.23
N ASN A 135 -12.62 0.99 -20.21
CA ASN A 135 -13.68 1.82 -20.75
C ASN A 135 -14.78 1.87 -19.70
N ALA A 136 -14.94 3.01 -19.03
CA ALA A 136 -15.90 3.20 -17.94
C ALA A 136 -15.78 2.12 -16.83
N PRO A 137 -14.63 2.02 -16.11
CA PRO A 137 -14.50 1.09 -15.00
C PRO A 137 -15.44 1.49 -13.85
N SER A 138 -16.25 0.55 -13.38
CA SER A 138 -17.35 0.83 -12.45
C SER A 138 -17.14 0.29 -11.04
N GLY A 139 -16.99 -1.03 -10.91
CA GLY A 139 -16.76 -1.72 -9.65
C GLY A 139 -15.29 -2.05 -9.42
N VAL A 140 -14.85 -1.98 -8.17
CA VAL A 140 -13.56 -2.51 -7.73
C VAL A 140 -13.75 -3.37 -6.48
N ALA A 141 -13.03 -4.49 -6.40
CA ALA A 141 -12.96 -5.35 -5.23
C ALA A 141 -11.51 -5.80 -5.01
N VAL A 142 -11.14 -6.10 -3.76
CA VAL A 142 -9.81 -6.60 -3.41
C VAL A 142 -9.97 -7.89 -2.62
N ASP A 143 -9.23 -8.94 -2.99
CA ASP A 143 -9.23 -10.20 -2.25
C ASP A 143 -8.19 -10.22 -1.10
N ALA A 144 -8.17 -11.31 -0.32
CA ALA A 144 -7.25 -11.45 0.80
C ALA A 144 -5.77 -11.59 0.38
N SER A 145 -5.50 -11.91 -0.88
CA SER A 145 -4.16 -11.94 -1.47
C SER A 145 -3.74 -10.58 -2.05
N GLY A 146 -4.62 -9.58 -1.97
CA GLY A 146 -4.38 -8.24 -2.51
C GLY A 146 -4.68 -8.11 -4.00
N ASN A 147 -5.23 -9.12 -4.67
CA ASN A 147 -5.59 -8.97 -6.07
C ASN A 147 -6.77 -8.01 -6.21
N VAL A 148 -6.67 -7.09 -7.16
CA VAL A 148 -7.66 -6.06 -7.46
C VAL A 148 -8.47 -6.49 -8.67
N TYR A 149 -9.76 -6.70 -8.46
CA TYR A 149 -10.74 -7.04 -9.49
C TYR A 149 -11.45 -5.77 -9.92
N VAL A 150 -11.48 -5.48 -11.22
CA VAL A 150 -12.10 -4.28 -11.79
C VAL A 150 -13.17 -4.70 -12.79
N ALA A 151 -14.39 -4.22 -12.58
CA ALA A 151 -15.46 -4.32 -13.56
C ALA A 151 -15.29 -3.24 -14.63
N ASP A 152 -14.70 -3.64 -15.77
CA ASP A 152 -14.44 -2.81 -16.94
C ASP A 152 -15.71 -2.75 -17.80
N TYR A 153 -16.69 -1.97 -17.33
CA TYR A 153 -18.10 -2.07 -17.75
C TYR A 153 -18.28 -1.81 -19.26
N GLY A 154 -17.65 -0.78 -19.81
CA GLY A 154 -17.73 -0.45 -21.24
C GLY A 154 -17.08 -1.50 -22.14
N ASN A 155 -16.12 -2.28 -21.62
CA ASN A 155 -15.51 -3.41 -22.32
C ASN A 155 -16.15 -4.77 -21.98
N GLN A 156 -17.19 -4.79 -21.14
CA GLN A 156 -17.97 -5.99 -20.78
C GLN A 156 -17.11 -7.14 -20.23
N ARG A 157 -16.11 -6.81 -19.40
CA ARG A 157 -15.17 -7.80 -18.84
C ARG A 157 -14.78 -7.46 -17.41
N ILE A 158 -14.16 -8.44 -16.76
CA ILE A 158 -13.43 -8.24 -15.50
C ILE A 158 -11.94 -8.31 -15.80
N GLN A 159 -11.17 -7.39 -15.23
CA GLN A 159 -9.72 -7.47 -15.22
C GLN A 159 -9.21 -7.63 -13.79
N VAL A 160 -8.19 -8.47 -13.60
CA VAL A 160 -7.61 -8.77 -12.30
C VAL A 160 -6.15 -8.36 -12.31
N PHE A 161 -5.74 -7.60 -11.30
CA PHE A 161 -4.41 -7.05 -11.16
C PHE A 161 -3.81 -7.50 -9.84
N ALA A 162 -2.53 -7.89 -9.83
CA ALA A 162 -1.82 -8.06 -8.59
C ALA A 162 -1.71 -6.71 -7.87
N SER A 163 -1.97 -6.68 -6.56
CA SER A 163 -1.39 -5.65 -5.70
C SER A 163 0.12 -5.71 -5.92
N GLY A 164 0.74 -4.64 -6.41
CA GLY A 164 2.12 -4.62 -6.88
C GLY A 164 3.21 -4.85 -5.82
N GLU A 165 3.05 -5.82 -4.92
CA GLU A 165 4.20 -6.53 -4.36
C GLU A 165 4.84 -7.32 -5.50
N GLU A 166 5.87 -6.73 -6.10
CA GLU A 166 6.76 -7.45 -7.00
C GLU A 166 7.31 -8.67 -6.23
N PRO A 167 7.16 -9.91 -6.74
CA PRO A 167 7.85 -11.06 -6.17
C PRO A 167 9.34 -10.72 -6.08
N PRO A 168 10.07 -11.10 -5.00
CA PRO A 168 11.50 -10.87 -4.94
C PRO A 168 12.11 -11.39 -6.25
N ALA A 169 12.78 -10.50 -6.99
CA ALA A 169 13.36 -10.82 -8.29
C ALA A 169 14.08 -12.18 -8.20
N PRO A 170 13.97 -13.05 -9.22
CA PRO A 170 14.65 -14.34 -9.18
C PRO A 170 16.12 -14.10 -8.85
N THR A 171 16.58 -14.68 -7.73
CA THR A 171 17.99 -14.61 -7.35
C THR A 171 18.80 -15.06 -8.55
N PRO A 172 19.76 -14.26 -9.08
CA PRO A 172 20.55 -14.70 -10.21
C PRO A 172 21.21 -16.03 -9.84
N THR A 173 20.92 -17.08 -10.61
CA THR A 173 21.62 -18.36 -10.48
C THR A 173 23.11 -18.08 -10.59
N PRO A 174 23.94 -18.46 -9.61
CA PRO A 174 25.38 -18.31 -9.77
C PRO A 174 25.78 -19.13 -10.99
N THR A 175 26.32 -18.45 -12.01
CA THR A 175 26.98 -19.12 -13.13
C THR A 175 28.19 -19.89 -12.57
N PRO A 176 28.38 -21.17 -12.94
CA PRO A 176 29.46 -22.01 -12.41
C PRO A 176 30.85 -21.44 -12.72
#